data_AF-A0A6A2FRH0-F1
#
_entry.id   AF-A0A6A2FRH0-F1
#
_cell.length_a   1.000
_cell.length_b   1.000
_cell.length_c   1.000
_cell.angle_alpha   90.00
_cell.angle_beta   90.00
_cell.angle_gamma   90.00
#
_symmetry.space_group_name_H-M   'P 1'
#
loop_
_entity.id
_entity.type
_entity.pdbx_description
1 polymer ?
#
loop_
_entity_poly.entity_id
_entity_poly.type
_entity_poly.pdbx_seq_one_letter_code
_entity_poly.pdbx_strand_id
1 'polypeptide(L)'
;MNSFNLLTENWIPVQQHGQFETISLKRLLCKDEDWQICLSRDDMELAALQLIVCLVQVVFMPKDEDELLTAYKKPMDEADYDKGVKPFMEWFDLLHPEFPFMQRNDVKTDKLKSIQALLVGLPEKTSSSASSHKFFNEVEEVTGLNIGLAAIILFNRAINSPSEGGGFKGSLRGGSPATTLIAEERLRQTIWCNVLTQENIQKRYPNFAIDPKNDLPTWIDCIIPNSEFYSYNIGFRRGLFWQPAKIKLAIENNQVIGIETEKMNYKLKDEPDKRWLHPHSPKKWSGLEGKREEKYLSFTTTAPAWTQLSTILFKEEMEKEGHEPSLVIIQYRDIFRGKTLQLIVGGYRINKAKIEQRRHELLSLAQGWDDKNGQTYLKYLVVLGLNYRTELRNKLYGLAKKMGGEHGLIGLSDKGQELFYQQSESLIHNQFAQIDWQQADQKMILFKKSLNQLCKNIFDQLVLPYEHDPKFLSAIVNSRAGLNAALRKIEENIMNKYDEKK
;
A
#
# COMPACT_ATOMS: atom_id res chain seq x y z
N MET A 1 8.35 -37.11 0.79
CA MET A 1 7.60 -35.94 1.29
C MET A 1 8.05 -34.76 0.47
N ASN A 2 7.15 -34.16 -0.31
CA ASN A 2 7.51 -33.02 -1.15
C ASN A 2 7.68 -31.81 -0.22
N SER A 3 8.92 -31.34 -0.04
CA SER A 3 9.25 -30.04 0.55
C SER A 3 9.19 -28.98 -0.56
N PHE A 4 8.85 -27.74 -0.22
CA PHE A 4 8.92 -26.61 -1.15
C PHE A 4 9.41 -25.37 -0.41
N ASN A 5 10.70 -25.12 -0.48
CA ASN A 5 11.34 -24.06 0.31
C ASN A 5 11.57 -22.79 -0.52
N LEU A 6 11.04 -21.66 -0.04
CA LEU A 6 11.14 -20.36 -0.72
C LEU A 6 12.58 -19.83 -0.82
N LEU A 7 13.52 -20.39 -0.06
CA LEU A 7 14.94 -20.01 -0.11
C LEU A 7 15.76 -20.81 -1.13
N THR A 8 15.25 -21.94 -1.64
CA THR A 8 15.99 -22.82 -2.55
C THR A 8 15.26 -23.06 -3.88
N GLU A 9 13.94 -23.18 -3.84
CA GLU A 9 13.12 -23.50 -5.02
C GLU A 9 12.92 -22.30 -5.94
N ASN A 10 12.61 -22.58 -7.20
CA ASN A 10 12.18 -21.57 -8.16
C ASN A 10 10.70 -21.27 -7.95
N TRP A 11 10.39 -20.07 -7.45
CA TRP A 11 9.01 -19.63 -7.22
C TRP A 11 8.72 -18.19 -7.60
N ILE A 12 9.76 -17.36 -7.83
CA ILE A 12 9.61 -15.93 -8.10
C ILE A 12 9.26 -15.75 -9.57
N PRO A 13 8.03 -15.30 -9.90
CA PRO A 13 7.59 -15.13 -11.28
C PRO A 13 8.17 -13.82 -11.83
N VAL A 14 9.01 -13.92 -12.85
CA VAL A 14 9.67 -12.77 -13.46
C VAL A 14 9.53 -12.80 -14.97
N GLN A 15 9.78 -11.66 -15.60
CA GLN A 15 10.10 -11.59 -17.00
C GLN A 15 11.50 -11.00 -17.22
N GLN A 16 12.10 -11.40 -18.33
CA GLN A 16 13.27 -10.75 -18.89
C GLN A 16 13.06 -10.57 -20.40
N HIS A 17 13.07 -9.34 -20.89
CA HIS A 17 12.82 -9.01 -22.31
C HIS A 17 11.54 -9.66 -22.89
N GLY A 18 10.45 -9.69 -22.10
CA GLY A 18 9.17 -10.29 -22.51
C GLY A 18 9.09 -11.82 -22.38
N GLN A 19 10.16 -12.50 -21.96
CA GLN A 19 10.15 -13.94 -21.70
C GLN A 19 9.85 -14.21 -20.23
N PHE A 20 8.79 -14.96 -19.96
CA PHE A 20 8.41 -15.35 -18.61
C PHE A 20 9.25 -16.52 -18.13
N GLU A 21 9.76 -16.43 -16.89
CA GLU A 21 10.39 -17.53 -16.19
C GLU A 21 10.09 -17.49 -14.69
N THR A 22 10.39 -18.59 -14.00
CA THR A 22 10.34 -18.64 -12.54
C THR A 22 11.73 -18.90 -12.01
N ILE A 23 12.23 -18.01 -11.14
CA ILE A 23 13.58 -18.06 -10.59
C ILE A 23 13.58 -18.29 -9.07
N SER A 24 14.73 -18.69 -8.53
CA SER A 24 14.96 -18.78 -7.08
C SER A 24 15.42 -17.46 -6.49
N LEU A 25 15.25 -17.31 -5.17
CA LEU A 25 15.79 -16.18 -4.42
C LEU A 25 17.32 -16.10 -4.53
N LYS A 26 18.01 -17.25 -4.61
CA LYS A 26 19.47 -17.32 -4.81
C LYS A 26 19.88 -16.66 -6.13
N ARG A 27 19.24 -17.06 -7.24
CA ARG A 27 19.53 -16.48 -8.56
C ARG A 27 19.27 -14.97 -8.54
N LEU A 28 18.15 -14.54 -7.95
CA LEU A 28 17.77 -13.14 -7.83
C LEU A 28 18.80 -12.26 -7.10
N LEU A 29 19.42 -12.77 -6.02
CA LEU A 29 20.38 -12.00 -5.22
C LEU A 29 21.84 -12.13 -5.68
N CYS A 30 22.21 -13.26 -6.31
CA CYS A 30 23.60 -13.58 -6.63
C CYS A 30 23.98 -13.36 -8.10
N LYS A 31 23.01 -13.13 -9.00
CA LYS A 31 23.29 -12.77 -10.41
C LYS A 31 22.94 -11.31 -10.68
N ASP A 32 23.67 -10.71 -11.61
CA ASP A 32 23.42 -9.34 -12.07
C ASP A 32 22.56 -9.34 -13.35
N GLU A 33 21.39 -9.96 -13.26
CA GLU A 33 20.41 -10.01 -14.34
C GLU A 33 19.29 -9.00 -14.08
N ASP A 34 18.72 -8.45 -15.15
CA ASP A 34 17.67 -7.44 -15.08
C ASP A 34 16.29 -8.09 -15.24
N TRP A 35 15.67 -8.37 -14.10
CA TRP A 35 14.33 -8.96 -14.03
C TRP A 35 13.29 -7.95 -13.60
N GLN A 36 12.06 -8.20 -14.01
CA GLN A 36 10.86 -7.55 -13.48
C GLN A 36 9.90 -8.63 -12.98
N ILE A 37 9.27 -8.42 -11.83
CA ILE A 37 8.19 -9.32 -11.39
C ILE A 37 7.08 -9.29 -12.44
N CYS A 38 6.52 -10.45 -12.77
CA CYS A 38 5.52 -10.57 -13.82
C CYS A 38 4.40 -11.51 -13.38
N LEU A 39 3.24 -10.95 -13.06
CA LEU A 39 2.00 -11.69 -12.76
C LEU A 39 0.83 -11.05 -13.51
N SER A 40 -0.29 -11.76 -13.60
CA SER A 40 -1.50 -11.23 -14.24
C SER A 40 -2.24 -10.16 -13.43
N ARG A 41 -1.75 -9.82 -12.22
CA ARG A 41 -2.40 -8.90 -11.28
C ARG A 41 -1.38 -8.09 -10.48
N ASP A 42 -1.48 -6.76 -10.56
CA ASP A 42 -0.60 -5.83 -9.83
C ASP A 42 -0.61 -6.01 -8.30
N ASP A 43 -1.73 -6.49 -7.73
CA ASP A 43 -1.80 -6.75 -6.29
C ASP A 43 -0.97 -7.97 -5.88
N MET A 44 -0.88 -8.96 -6.76
CA MET A 44 -0.03 -10.13 -6.57
C MET A 44 1.44 -9.78 -6.85
N GLU A 45 1.73 -8.88 -7.79
CA GLU A 45 3.09 -8.37 -8.00
C GLU A 45 3.60 -7.59 -6.79
N LEU A 46 2.77 -6.69 -6.23
CA LEU A 46 3.09 -5.97 -5.00
C LEU A 46 3.27 -6.93 -3.82
N ALA A 47 2.42 -7.94 -3.69
CA ALA A 47 2.54 -8.95 -2.65
C ALA A 47 3.81 -9.81 -2.82
N ALA A 48 4.17 -10.17 -4.05
CA ALA A 48 5.39 -10.90 -4.36
C ALA A 48 6.62 -10.07 -4.00
N LEU A 49 6.67 -8.80 -4.43
CA LEU A 49 7.75 -7.89 -4.07
C LEU A 49 7.87 -7.75 -2.55
N GLN A 50 6.76 -7.51 -1.86
CA GLN A 50 6.74 -7.35 -0.42
C GLN A 50 7.18 -8.64 0.31
N LEU A 51 6.77 -9.82 -0.18
CA LEU A 51 7.20 -11.11 0.36
C LEU A 51 8.71 -11.29 0.20
N ILE A 52 9.26 -11.00 -0.98
CA ILE A 52 10.70 -11.08 -1.24
C ILE A 52 11.46 -10.12 -0.33
N VAL A 53 11.01 -8.86 -0.20
CA VAL A 53 11.60 -7.88 0.72
C VAL A 53 11.59 -8.41 2.16
N CYS A 54 10.47 -8.98 2.64
CA CYS A 54 10.39 -9.56 3.98
C CYS A 54 11.34 -10.76 4.17
N LEU A 55 11.48 -11.63 3.15
CA LEU A 55 12.42 -12.76 3.19
C LEU A 55 13.86 -12.26 3.31
N VAL A 56 14.27 -11.33 2.45
CA VAL A 56 15.62 -10.75 2.48
C VAL A 56 15.87 -9.98 3.77
N GLN A 57 14.88 -9.25 4.26
CA GLN A 57 14.96 -8.54 5.54
C GLN A 57 15.19 -9.48 6.73
N VAL A 58 14.65 -10.70 6.71
CA VAL A 58 14.85 -11.68 7.79
C VAL A 58 16.19 -12.39 7.65
N VAL A 59 16.52 -12.85 6.44
CA VAL A 59 17.67 -13.74 6.19
C VAL A 59 18.99 -12.98 6.04
N PHE A 60 18.95 -11.82 5.38
CA PHE A 60 20.14 -11.06 4.96
C PHE A 60 20.08 -9.60 5.42
N MET A 61 19.55 -9.34 6.62
CA MET A 61 19.51 -8.00 7.23
C MET A 61 20.92 -7.37 7.27
N PRO A 62 21.16 -6.25 6.57
CA PRO A 62 22.42 -5.52 6.66
C PRO A 62 22.59 -4.93 8.07
N LYS A 63 23.81 -4.92 8.59
CA LYS A 63 24.07 -4.35 9.93
C LYS A 63 23.92 -2.83 9.92
N ASP A 64 24.43 -2.18 8.88
CA ASP A 64 24.60 -0.73 8.76
C ASP A 64 24.39 -0.25 7.32
N GLU A 65 24.58 1.05 7.12
CA GLU A 65 24.47 1.72 5.81
C GLU A 65 25.48 1.18 4.79
N ASP A 66 26.72 0.86 5.20
CA ASP A 66 27.78 0.41 4.31
C ASP A 66 27.49 -0.99 3.74
N GLU A 67 27.04 -1.92 4.57
CA GLU A 67 26.60 -3.25 4.13
C GLU A 67 25.40 -3.14 3.17
N LEU A 68 24.43 -2.26 3.47
CA LEU A 68 23.26 -2.04 2.61
C LEU A 68 23.66 -1.47 1.25
N LEU A 69 24.51 -0.45 1.21
CA LEU A 69 24.99 0.16 -0.04
C LEU A 69 25.83 -0.82 -0.87
N THR A 70 26.57 -1.72 -0.20
CA THR A 70 27.32 -2.79 -0.88
C THR A 70 26.37 -3.77 -1.55
N ALA A 71 25.34 -4.25 -0.84
CA ALA A 71 24.34 -5.18 -1.36
C ALA A 71 23.47 -4.56 -2.48
N TYR A 72 23.15 -3.26 -2.37
CA TYR A 72 22.50 -2.50 -3.44
C TYR A 72 23.37 -2.47 -4.71
N LYS A 73 24.66 -2.17 -4.59
CA LYS A 73 25.57 -1.99 -5.74
C LYS A 73 25.93 -3.31 -6.43
N LYS A 74 26.16 -4.40 -5.68
CA LYS A 74 26.73 -5.64 -6.22
C LYS A 74 25.91 -6.87 -5.83
N PRO A 75 25.82 -7.90 -6.70
CA PRO A 75 25.26 -9.19 -6.30
C PRO A 75 26.01 -9.80 -5.13
N MET A 76 25.29 -10.61 -4.34
CA MET A 76 25.84 -11.38 -3.22
C MET A 76 26.66 -12.58 -3.74
N ASP A 77 27.66 -13.01 -2.98
CA ASP A 77 28.35 -14.26 -3.25
C ASP A 77 27.45 -15.47 -2.96
N GLU A 78 27.48 -16.50 -3.81
CA GLU A 78 26.63 -17.67 -3.66
C GLU A 78 26.93 -18.47 -2.38
N ALA A 79 28.19 -18.50 -1.92
CA ALA A 79 28.56 -19.18 -0.68
C ALA A 79 28.06 -18.42 0.56
N ASP A 80 28.05 -17.09 0.50
CA ASP A 80 27.45 -16.25 1.54
C ASP A 80 25.93 -16.44 1.60
N TYR A 81 25.26 -16.55 0.45
CA TYR A 81 23.85 -16.91 0.37
C TYR A 81 23.59 -18.27 1.02
N ASP A 82 24.31 -19.31 0.60
CA ASP A 82 24.15 -20.69 1.11
C ASP A 82 24.43 -20.79 2.61
N LYS A 83 25.32 -19.95 3.14
CA LYS A 83 25.56 -19.84 4.58
C LYS A 83 24.43 -19.12 5.30
N GLY A 84 23.93 -18.01 4.74
CA GLY A 84 22.91 -17.16 5.35
C GLY A 84 21.54 -17.82 5.48
N VAL A 85 21.15 -18.66 4.52
CA VAL A 85 19.82 -19.33 4.55
C VAL A 85 19.71 -20.46 5.58
N LYS A 86 20.83 -21.09 5.96
CA LYS A 86 20.84 -22.30 6.82
C LYS A 86 20.00 -22.19 8.09
N PRO A 87 20.07 -21.10 8.89
CA PRO A 87 19.28 -20.97 10.12
C PRO A 87 17.78 -20.85 9.90
N PHE A 88 17.33 -20.58 8.67
CA PHE A 88 15.93 -20.25 8.35
C PHE A 88 15.25 -21.29 7.46
N MET A 89 15.91 -22.41 7.16
CA MET A 89 15.36 -23.45 6.27
C MET A 89 14.01 -23.97 6.75
N GLU A 90 13.83 -24.18 8.05
CA GLU A 90 12.55 -24.65 8.61
C GLU A 90 11.44 -23.58 8.58
N TRP A 91 11.80 -22.29 8.47
CA TRP A 91 10.83 -21.19 8.53
C TRP A 91 10.07 -21.05 7.22
N PHE A 92 10.74 -21.28 6.10
CA PHE A 92 10.25 -20.91 4.77
C PHE A 92 9.95 -22.10 3.86
N ASP A 93 9.75 -23.28 4.44
CA ASP A 93 9.22 -24.46 3.74
C ASP A 93 7.69 -24.47 3.77
N LEU A 94 7.06 -24.28 2.61
CA LEU A 94 5.61 -24.22 2.45
C LEU A 94 4.92 -25.56 2.76
N LEU A 95 5.64 -26.67 2.55
CA LEU A 95 5.14 -28.03 2.72
C LEU A 95 5.81 -28.75 3.90
N HIS A 96 6.43 -27.99 4.82
CA HIS A 96 7.06 -28.56 6.00
C HIS A 96 6.07 -29.45 6.77
N PRO A 97 6.45 -30.67 7.19
CA PRO A 97 5.55 -31.57 7.89
C PRO A 97 5.04 -30.98 9.20
N GLU A 98 5.85 -30.21 9.92
CA GLU A 98 5.50 -29.68 11.26
C GLU A 98 5.20 -28.17 11.28
N PHE A 99 5.89 -27.38 10.45
CA PHE A 99 5.95 -25.92 10.53
C PHE A 99 5.73 -25.30 9.15
N PRO A 100 4.65 -25.67 8.43
CA PRO A 100 4.45 -25.19 7.06
C PRO A 100 4.35 -23.66 7.05
N PHE A 101 5.10 -23.01 6.15
CA PHE A 101 5.17 -21.55 6.06
C PHE A 101 3.78 -20.91 6.06
N MET A 102 3.56 -19.98 7.00
CA MET A 102 2.31 -19.24 7.22
C MET A 102 1.05 -20.09 7.40
N GLN A 103 1.19 -21.35 7.81
CA GLN A 103 0.12 -22.33 7.94
C GLN A 103 0.12 -23.02 9.32
N ARG A 104 -0.90 -23.85 9.57
CA ARG A 104 -1.05 -24.68 10.76
C ARG A 104 -1.62 -26.05 10.42
N ASN A 105 -1.10 -27.10 11.06
CA ASN A 105 -1.60 -28.46 10.88
C ASN A 105 -2.84 -28.78 11.75
N ASP A 106 -3.08 -28.00 12.79
CA ASP A 106 -4.18 -28.20 13.75
C ASP A 106 -5.44 -27.41 13.40
N VAL A 107 -5.68 -27.15 12.11
CA VAL A 107 -6.91 -26.49 11.62
C VAL A 107 -8.08 -27.44 11.82
N LYS A 108 -9.16 -26.96 12.43
CA LYS A 108 -10.39 -27.75 12.69
C LYS A 108 -11.54 -27.22 11.85
N THR A 109 -11.71 -27.76 10.65
CA THR A 109 -12.84 -27.46 9.76
C THR A 109 -13.05 -28.57 8.75
N ASP A 110 -14.31 -28.86 8.42
CA ASP A 110 -14.67 -29.79 7.34
C ASP A 110 -14.95 -29.04 6.02
N LYS A 111 -14.77 -27.71 6.02
CA LYS A 111 -15.05 -26.84 4.86
C LYS A 111 -13.77 -26.47 4.14
N LEU A 112 -13.67 -26.92 2.89
CA LEU A 112 -12.68 -26.47 1.93
C LEU A 112 -13.15 -25.19 1.25
N LYS A 113 -12.38 -24.11 1.37
CA LYS A 113 -12.55 -22.90 0.54
C LYS A 113 -11.75 -23.06 -0.74
N SER A 114 -12.36 -22.73 -1.89
CA SER A 114 -11.69 -22.72 -3.19
C SER A 114 -10.48 -21.79 -3.20
N ILE A 115 -9.43 -22.10 -3.96
CA ILE A 115 -8.25 -21.23 -4.07
C ILE A 115 -8.59 -19.82 -4.56
N GLN A 116 -9.59 -19.70 -5.45
CA GLN A 116 -10.12 -18.41 -5.91
C GLN A 116 -10.61 -17.50 -4.78
N ALA A 117 -11.08 -18.07 -3.65
CA ALA A 117 -11.56 -17.27 -2.51
C ALA A 117 -10.42 -16.48 -1.83
N LEU A 118 -9.16 -16.82 -2.09
CA LEU A 118 -8.00 -16.06 -1.60
C LEU A 118 -7.63 -14.89 -2.51
N LEU A 119 -8.09 -14.91 -3.75
CA LEU A 119 -7.83 -13.88 -4.74
C LEU A 119 -8.81 -12.73 -4.54
N VAL A 120 -8.38 -11.75 -3.75
CA VAL A 120 -9.14 -10.55 -3.39
C VAL A 120 -9.87 -9.96 -4.60
N GLY A 121 -11.19 -9.87 -4.51
CA GLY A 121 -12.06 -9.30 -5.53
C GLY A 121 -12.75 -10.32 -6.42
N LEU A 122 -12.31 -11.59 -6.43
CA LEU A 122 -13.00 -12.67 -7.13
C LEU A 122 -14.11 -13.29 -6.26
N PRO A 123 -15.19 -13.79 -6.89
CA PRO A 123 -16.27 -14.46 -6.20
C PRO A 123 -15.82 -15.79 -5.58
N GLU A 124 -16.33 -16.08 -4.38
CA GLU A 124 -16.30 -17.44 -3.84
C GLU A 124 -17.51 -18.24 -4.35
N LYS A 125 -17.29 -19.51 -4.71
CA LYS A 125 -18.34 -20.43 -5.21
C LYS A 125 -19.58 -20.46 -4.35
N THR A 126 -19.39 -20.56 -3.04
CA THR A 126 -20.45 -20.71 -2.05
C THR A 126 -21.10 -19.38 -1.65
N SER A 127 -20.57 -18.23 -2.10
CA SER A 127 -21.08 -16.92 -1.68
C SER A 127 -22.46 -16.63 -2.27
N SER A 128 -23.47 -16.48 -1.42
CA SER A 128 -24.82 -16.04 -1.80
C SER A 128 -24.98 -14.51 -1.75
N SER A 129 -23.90 -13.78 -1.48
CA SER A 129 -23.95 -12.32 -1.35
C SER A 129 -24.22 -11.65 -2.70
N ALA A 130 -25.15 -10.69 -2.74
CA ALA A 130 -25.35 -9.81 -3.89
C ALA A 130 -24.10 -8.97 -4.23
N SER A 131 -23.13 -8.87 -3.29
CA SER A 131 -21.84 -8.20 -3.48
C SER A 131 -20.69 -9.16 -3.83
N SER A 132 -21.00 -10.41 -4.21
CA SER A 132 -20.00 -11.44 -4.52
C SER A 132 -19.25 -11.22 -5.83
N HIS A 133 -19.61 -10.23 -6.65
CA HIS A 133 -19.03 -9.97 -7.98
C HIS A 133 -19.22 -11.10 -9.01
N LYS A 134 -20.08 -12.08 -8.73
CA LYS A 134 -20.43 -13.20 -9.62
C LYS A 134 -21.05 -12.80 -10.97
N PHE A 135 -21.59 -11.60 -11.06
CA PHE A 135 -22.13 -11.08 -12.33
C PHE A 135 -21.02 -10.64 -13.28
N PHE A 136 -19.85 -10.26 -12.76
CA PHE A 136 -18.74 -9.70 -13.54
C PHE A 136 -17.57 -10.67 -13.70
N ASN A 137 -17.47 -11.70 -12.84
CA ASN A 137 -16.36 -12.64 -12.83
C ASN A 137 -16.88 -14.08 -12.73
N GLU A 138 -16.17 -14.99 -13.40
CA GLU A 138 -16.45 -16.42 -13.33
C GLU A 138 -16.15 -16.98 -11.94
N VAL A 139 -16.95 -17.97 -11.52
CA VAL A 139 -16.96 -18.48 -10.15
C VAL A 139 -15.87 -19.55 -9.90
N GLU A 140 -15.29 -20.08 -10.97
CA GLU A 140 -14.25 -21.10 -10.97
C GLU A 140 -13.17 -20.81 -12.03
N GLU A 141 -12.87 -19.54 -12.30
CA GLU A 141 -11.79 -19.15 -13.21
C GLU A 141 -10.45 -19.72 -12.75
N VAL A 142 -10.24 -19.77 -11.43
CA VAL A 142 -9.02 -20.31 -10.81
C VAL A 142 -9.34 -21.56 -10.00
N THR A 143 -9.05 -22.72 -10.57
CA THR A 143 -9.29 -24.04 -9.95
C THR A 143 -8.08 -24.62 -9.25
N GLY A 144 -6.88 -24.17 -9.60
CA GLY A 144 -5.62 -24.62 -9.02
C GLY A 144 -4.49 -23.64 -9.25
N LEU A 145 -3.50 -23.63 -8.35
CA LEU A 145 -2.31 -22.79 -8.45
C LEU A 145 -1.03 -23.62 -8.30
N ASN A 146 0.02 -23.16 -8.95
CA ASN A 146 1.37 -23.62 -8.62
C ASN A 146 1.70 -23.28 -7.15
N ILE A 147 2.45 -24.16 -6.50
CA ILE A 147 2.87 -24.08 -5.10
C ILE A 147 3.54 -22.73 -4.77
N GLY A 148 4.41 -22.21 -5.65
CA GLY A 148 5.07 -20.92 -5.46
C GLY A 148 4.11 -19.73 -5.40
N LEU A 149 3.07 -19.73 -6.25
CA LEU A 149 2.04 -18.68 -6.26
C LEU A 149 1.18 -18.72 -4.99
N ALA A 150 0.96 -19.90 -4.42
CA ALA A 150 0.21 -20.02 -3.18
C ALA A 150 0.91 -19.32 -2.01
N ALA A 151 2.24 -19.30 -1.96
CA ALA A 151 2.99 -18.55 -0.94
C ALA A 151 2.72 -17.03 -1.03
N ILE A 152 2.72 -16.46 -2.24
CA ILE A 152 2.41 -15.04 -2.49
C ILE A 152 1.00 -14.71 -2.01
N ILE A 153 0.03 -15.57 -2.34
CA ILE A 153 -1.37 -15.35 -2.00
C ILE A 153 -1.62 -15.50 -0.49
N LEU A 154 -1.01 -16.47 0.17
CA LEU A 154 -1.06 -16.62 1.62
C LEU A 154 -0.50 -15.38 2.32
N PHE A 155 0.64 -14.88 1.84
CA PHE A 155 1.25 -13.67 2.36
C PHE A 155 0.34 -12.45 2.14
N ASN A 156 -0.18 -12.26 0.91
CA ASN A 156 -1.10 -11.17 0.60
C ASN A 156 -2.32 -11.19 1.51
N ARG A 157 -2.94 -12.36 1.70
CA ARG A 157 -4.10 -12.57 2.57
C ARG A 157 -3.84 -12.15 4.01
N ALA A 158 -2.69 -12.52 4.56
CA ALA A 158 -2.36 -12.25 5.96
C ALA A 158 -2.00 -10.77 6.20
N ILE A 159 -1.36 -10.13 5.21
CA ILE A 159 -0.63 -8.88 5.41
C ILE A 159 -1.32 -7.69 4.75
N ASN A 160 -1.87 -7.84 3.55
CA ASN A 160 -2.43 -6.74 2.74
C ASN A 160 -3.95 -6.80 2.61
N SER A 161 -4.52 -8.01 2.55
CA SER A 161 -5.92 -8.21 2.24
C SER A 161 -6.85 -7.76 3.36
N PRO A 162 -8.11 -7.47 3.01
CA PRO A 162 -9.12 -7.19 3.99
C PRO A 162 -9.38 -8.32 4.98
N SER A 163 -9.78 -7.96 6.21
CA SER A 163 -10.34 -8.95 7.13
C SER A 163 -11.60 -9.57 6.52
N GLU A 164 -11.71 -10.90 6.57
CA GLU A 164 -12.89 -11.64 6.07
C GLU A 164 -14.17 -11.36 6.86
N GLY A 165 -14.11 -10.60 7.97
CA GLY A 165 -15.24 -10.43 8.89
C GLY A 165 -15.52 -11.70 9.68
N GLY A 166 -16.71 -11.81 10.28
CA GLY A 166 -17.13 -13.05 10.97
C GLY A 166 -16.26 -13.49 12.16
N GLY A 167 -15.45 -12.58 12.72
CA GLY A 167 -14.49 -12.87 13.80
C GLY A 167 -13.07 -13.20 13.32
N PHE A 168 -12.80 -13.27 12.01
CA PHE A 168 -11.43 -13.35 11.49
C PHE A 168 -10.68 -12.04 11.77
N LYS A 169 -9.48 -12.15 12.33
CA LYS A 169 -8.61 -11.01 12.62
C LYS A 169 -7.92 -10.55 11.33
N GLY A 170 -7.70 -9.24 11.21
CA GLY A 170 -6.89 -8.65 10.13
C GLY A 170 -5.40 -8.64 10.46
N SER A 171 -4.60 -8.06 9.56
CA SER A 171 -3.16 -7.88 9.76
C SER A 171 -2.84 -7.00 10.99
N LEU A 172 -1.57 -6.99 11.44
CA LEU A 172 -1.10 -6.03 12.46
C LEU A 172 -1.27 -4.57 12.03
N ARG A 173 -1.31 -4.32 10.72
CA ARG A 173 -1.55 -3.00 10.15
C ARG A 173 -3.03 -2.62 10.08
N GLY A 174 -3.93 -3.52 10.49
CA GLY A 174 -5.38 -3.34 10.40
C GLY A 174 -5.99 -4.02 9.18
N GLY A 175 -7.22 -3.61 8.86
CA GLY A 175 -8.09 -4.35 7.95
C GLY A 175 -7.99 -3.99 6.47
N SER A 176 -7.15 -3.04 6.04
CA SER A 176 -6.87 -2.76 4.61
C SER A 176 -5.74 -1.74 4.47
N PRO A 177 -4.52 -2.07 4.90
CA PRO A 177 -3.42 -1.10 4.93
C PRO A 177 -2.95 -0.72 3.53
N ALA A 178 -2.45 0.50 3.38
CA ALA A 178 -1.67 0.91 2.22
C ALA A 178 -0.20 0.49 2.43
N THR A 179 0.37 -0.17 1.43
CA THR A 179 1.79 -0.51 1.34
C THR A 179 2.51 0.54 0.50
N THR A 180 3.68 0.97 0.96
CA THR A 180 4.54 1.94 0.27
C THR A 180 5.96 1.38 0.19
N LEU A 181 6.46 1.18 -1.03
CA LEU A 181 7.79 0.66 -1.31
C LEU A 181 8.52 1.56 -2.32
N ILE A 182 9.84 1.54 -2.28
CA ILE A 182 10.69 2.20 -3.28
C ILE A 182 10.88 1.25 -4.47
N ALA A 183 10.80 1.77 -5.69
CA ALA A 183 11.22 1.10 -6.91
C ALA A 183 12.55 1.67 -7.41
N GLU A 184 13.33 0.79 -8.04
CA GLU A 184 14.54 1.11 -8.78
C GLU A 184 14.44 0.43 -10.15
N GLU A 185 15.34 0.76 -11.08
CA GLU A 185 15.33 0.17 -12.42
C GLU A 185 15.46 -1.37 -12.36
N ARG A 186 16.34 -1.87 -11.48
CA ARG A 186 16.57 -3.30 -11.29
C ARG A 186 15.79 -3.83 -10.09
N LEU A 187 15.19 -5.02 -10.23
CA LEU A 187 14.47 -5.69 -9.12
C LEU A 187 15.35 -5.94 -7.90
N ARG A 188 16.62 -6.35 -8.08
CA ARG A 188 17.56 -6.54 -6.96
C ARG A 188 17.76 -5.25 -6.15
N GLN A 189 17.92 -4.12 -6.84
CA GLN A 189 18.08 -2.81 -6.19
C GLN A 189 16.79 -2.38 -5.49
N THR A 190 15.63 -2.59 -6.12
CA THR A 190 14.31 -2.39 -5.52
C THR A 190 14.20 -3.14 -4.20
N ILE A 191 14.62 -4.41 -4.13
CA ILE A 191 14.58 -5.20 -2.90
C ILE A 191 15.44 -4.55 -1.81
N TRP A 192 16.72 -4.26 -2.10
CA TRP A 192 17.63 -3.69 -1.11
C TRP A 192 17.20 -2.30 -0.63
N CYS A 193 16.65 -1.45 -1.48
CA CYS A 193 16.10 -0.15 -1.05
C CYS A 193 14.97 -0.26 -0.01
N ASN A 194 14.31 -1.41 0.07
CA ASN A 194 13.23 -1.66 1.03
C ASN A 194 13.64 -2.58 2.19
N VAL A 195 14.93 -2.92 2.33
CA VAL A 195 15.46 -3.67 3.49
C VAL A 195 16.07 -2.68 4.48
N LEU A 196 15.58 -2.71 5.72
CA LEU A 196 16.11 -1.92 6.83
C LEU A 196 17.42 -2.49 7.36
N THR A 197 18.32 -1.58 7.75
CA THR A 197 19.53 -1.93 8.49
C THR A 197 19.19 -2.29 9.94
N GLN A 198 20.02 -3.14 10.55
CA GLN A 198 19.90 -3.50 11.96
C GLN A 198 19.97 -2.26 12.86
N GLU A 199 20.86 -1.31 12.55
CA GLU A 199 20.95 -0.04 13.25
C GLU A 199 19.62 0.74 13.24
N ASN A 200 18.96 0.84 12.08
CA ASN A 200 17.68 1.55 11.96
C ASN A 200 16.55 0.84 12.71
N ILE A 201 16.52 -0.50 12.71
CA ILE A 201 15.56 -1.27 13.50
C ILE A 201 15.80 -1.02 14.99
N GLN A 202 17.05 -1.10 15.47
CA GLN A 202 17.39 -0.89 16.88
C GLN A 202 17.02 0.51 17.38
N LYS A 203 17.16 1.55 16.55
CA LYS A 203 16.74 2.92 16.87
C LYS A 203 15.24 3.05 17.10
N ARG A 204 14.42 2.27 16.39
CA ARG A 204 12.95 2.39 16.36
C ARG A 204 12.23 1.33 17.19
N TYR A 205 12.87 0.19 17.39
CA TYR A 205 12.39 -0.94 18.17
C TYR A 205 13.39 -1.24 19.30
N PRO A 206 13.39 -0.46 20.40
CA PRO A 206 14.30 -0.70 21.52
C PRO A 206 14.14 -2.11 22.12
N ASN A 207 12.97 -2.74 21.96
CA ASN A 207 12.69 -4.10 22.43
C ASN A 207 13.11 -5.21 21.44
N PHE A 208 13.60 -4.87 20.24
CA PHE A 208 13.95 -5.84 19.18
C PHE A 208 14.99 -6.87 19.63
N ALA A 209 15.89 -6.51 20.54
CA ALA A 209 16.95 -7.38 21.04
C ALA A 209 16.61 -8.11 22.35
N ILE A 210 15.43 -7.89 22.95
CA ILE A 210 15.19 -8.26 24.35
C ILE A 210 14.75 -9.72 24.51
N ASP A 211 14.04 -10.30 23.54
CA ASP A 211 13.58 -11.69 23.64
C ASP A 211 13.50 -12.38 22.25
N PRO A 212 14.46 -13.27 21.93
CA PRO A 212 14.45 -14.05 20.70
C PRO A 212 13.18 -14.89 20.49
N LYS A 213 12.46 -15.27 21.56
CA LYS A 213 11.21 -16.03 21.43
C LYS A 213 10.10 -15.22 20.79
N ASN A 214 10.05 -13.91 21.06
CA ASN A 214 9.04 -13.01 20.49
C ASN A 214 9.24 -12.76 18.99
N ASP A 215 10.36 -13.21 18.42
CA ASP A 215 10.73 -12.99 17.02
C ASP A 215 10.54 -14.24 16.14
N LEU A 216 10.16 -15.38 16.74
CA LEU A 216 9.82 -16.59 16.00
C LEU A 216 8.52 -16.40 15.20
N PRO A 217 8.36 -16.98 13.99
CA PRO A 217 7.13 -16.90 13.22
C PRO A 217 5.94 -17.59 13.90
N THR A 218 4.72 -17.20 13.53
CA THR A 218 3.47 -17.70 14.14
C THR A 218 3.18 -19.17 13.86
N TRP A 219 3.84 -19.79 12.87
CA TRP A 219 3.74 -21.22 12.58
C TRP A 219 4.79 -22.08 13.28
N ILE A 220 5.82 -21.46 13.87
CA ILE A 220 6.84 -22.13 14.71
C ILE A 220 6.44 -21.96 16.18
N ASP A 221 6.30 -20.72 16.62
CA ASP A 221 5.75 -20.40 17.93
C ASP A 221 4.31 -19.94 17.78
N CYS A 222 3.39 -20.88 18.00
CA CYS A 222 1.97 -20.68 17.79
C CYS A 222 1.37 -19.63 18.73
N ILE A 223 0.48 -18.78 18.21
CA ILE A 223 -0.33 -17.91 19.07
C ILE A 223 -1.19 -18.79 19.99
N ILE A 224 -1.07 -18.57 21.30
CA ILE A 224 -1.82 -19.29 22.32
C ILE A 224 -3.30 -18.88 22.22
N PRO A 225 -4.24 -19.84 22.09
CA PRO A 225 -5.67 -19.53 22.07
C PRO A 225 -6.12 -18.78 23.31
N ASN A 226 -7.00 -17.79 23.12
CA ASN A 226 -7.56 -16.90 24.13
C ASN A 226 -6.52 -16.05 24.89
N SER A 227 -5.28 -15.97 24.39
CA SER A 227 -4.26 -15.09 24.96
C SER A 227 -4.55 -13.62 24.68
N GLU A 228 -4.05 -12.76 25.58
CA GLU A 228 -4.03 -11.32 25.42
C GLU A 228 -2.58 -10.83 25.52
N PHE A 229 -2.15 -10.01 24.54
CA PHE A 229 -0.81 -9.44 24.54
C PHE A 229 -0.80 -8.11 23.80
N TYR A 230 0.23 -7.31 24.05
CA TYR A 230 0.41 -6.02 23.41
C TYR A 230 1.09 -6.14 22.06
N SER A 231 0.64 -5.36 21.07
CA SER A 231 1.23 -5.41 19.73
C SER A 231 2.71 -5.01 19.72
N TYR A 232 3.11 -4.05 20.56
CA TYR A 232 4.50 -3.59 20.69
C TYR A 232 5.46 -4.65 21.26
N ASN A 233 4.94 -5.77 21.81
CA ASN A 233 5.77 -6.90 22.26
C ASN A 233 6.04 -7.92 21.15
N ILE A 234 5.41 -7.79 19.99
CA ILE A 234 5.66 -8.67 18.85
C ILE A 234 7.03 -8.32 18.26
N GLY A 235 7.90 -9.32 18.13
CA GLY A 235 9.20 -9.16 17.48
C GLY A 235 9.06 -8.69 16.04
N PHE A 236 10.11 -8.06 15.52
CA PHE A 236 10.09 -7.49 14.18
C PHE A 236 9.90 -8.58 13.10
N ARG A 237 10.67 -9.67 13.13
CA ARG A 237 10.56 -10.79 12.18
C ARG A 237 9.22 -11.52 12.31
N ARG A 238 8.77 -11.77 13.55
CA ARG A 238 7.44 -12.34 13.82
C ARG A 238 6.32 -11.49 13.23
N GLY A 239 6.43 -10.18 13.34
CA GLY A 239 5.42 -9.23 12.84
C GLY A 239 5.40 -9.10 11.31
N LEU A 240 6.57 -9.18 10.64
CA LEU A 240 6.65 -9.15 9.17
C LEU A 240 5.87 -10.29 8.50
N PHE A 241 5.83 -11.44 9.16
CA PHE A 241 5.13 -12.65 8.69
C PHE A 241 3.94 -13.02 9.57
N TRP A 242 3.33 -12.04 10.22
CA TRP A 242 2.21 -12.31 11.13
C TRP A 242 1.04 -12.97 10.39
N GLN A 243 0.70 -14.21 10.77
CA GLN A 243 -0.48 -14.92 10.27
C GLN A 243 -1.62 -14.83 11.31
N PRO A 244 -2.69 -14.04 11.07
CA PRO A 244 -3.77 -13.84 12.05
C PRO A 244 -4.85 -14.94 12.07
N ALA A 245 -4.82 -15.91 11.17
CA ALA A 245 -5.76 -17.03 11.11
C ALA A 245 -5.05 -18.40 11.08
N LYS A 246 -5.73 -19.49 11.43
CA LYS A 246 -5.20 -20.82 11.11
C LYS A 246 -5.57 -21.15 9.67
N ILE A 247 -4.59 -21.55 8.87
CA ILE A 247 -4.76 -21.86 7.46
C ILE A 247 -3.96 -23.12 7.16
N LYS A 248 -4.52 -24.03 6.36
CA LYS A 248 -3.81 -25.16 5.76
C LYS A 248 -4.12 -25.22 4.28
N LEU A 249 -3.10 -25.34 3.44
CA LEU A 249 -3.27 -25.53 2.00
C LEU A 249 -3.78 -26.95 1.72
N ALA A 250 -4.76 -27.05 0.81
CA ALA A 250 -5.20 -28.31 0.21
C ALA A 250 -4.53 -28.48 -1.16
N ILE A 251 -3.89 -29.64 -1.36
CA ILE A 251 -3.05 -29.91 -2.52
C ILE A 251 -3.53 -31.18 -3.21
N GLU A 252 -3.79 -31.09 -4.50
CA GLU A 252 -4.13 -32.21 -5.38
C GLU A 252 -3.30 -32.11 -6.66
N ASN A 253 -2.76 -33.23 -7.15
CA ASN A 253 -1.97 -33.27 -8.40
C ASN A 253 -0.85 -32.21 -8.47
N ASN A 254 -0.17 -31.96 -7.35
CA ASN A 254 0.90 -30.96 -7.22
C ASN A 254 0.45 -29.50 -7.46
N GLN A 255 -0.85 -29.23 -7.33
CA GLN A 255 -1.45 -27.91 -7.39
C GLN A 255 -2.21 -27.62 -6.11
N VAL A 256 -2.19 -26.36 -5.68
CA VAL A 256 -2.98 -25.88 -4.55
C VAL A 256 -4.38 -25.57 -5.05
N ILE A 257 -5.37 -26.33 -4.60
CA ILE A 257 -6.76 -26.23 -5.05
C ILE A 257 -7.65 -25.41 -4.10
N GLY A 258 -7.18 -25.20 -2.87
CA GLY A 258 -7.96 -24.50 -1.86
C GLY A 258 -7.26 -24.42 -0.51
N ILE A 259 -8.02 -23.97 0.49
CA ILE A 259 -7.58 -23.93 1.88
C ILE A 259 -8.65 -24.40 2.86
N GLU A 260 -8.18 -24.97 3.95
CA GLU A 260 -8.91 -25.08 5.18
C GLU A 260 -8.55 -23.88 6.06
N THR A 261 -9.53 -23.24 6.69
CA THR A 261 -9.27 -22.09 7.56
C THR A 261 -10.15 -22.06 8.80
N GLU A 262 -9.53 -21.70 9.92
CA GLU A 262 -10.16 -21.54 11.23
C GLU A 262 -9.76 -20.18 11.82
N LYS A 263 -10.72 -19.48 12.41
CA LYS A 263 -10.45 -18.21 13.12
C LYS A 263 -9.58 -18.45 14.35
N MET A 264 -8.67 -17.53 14.65
CA MET A 264 -7.92 -17.54 15.91
C MET A 264 -8.54 -16.57 16.92
N ASN A 265 -8.85 -17.08 18.11
CA ASN A 265 -9.32 -16.26 19.22
C ASN A 265 -8.11 -15.76 20.02
N TYR A 266 -7.73 -14.51 19.83
CA TYR A 266 -6.74 -13.80 20.65
C TYR A 266 -7.07 -12.31 20.67
N LYS A 267 -6.51 -11.58 21.64
CA LYS A 267 -6.70 -10.13 21.76
C LYS A 267 -5.36 -9.41 21.67
N LEU A 268 -5.21 -8.62 20.61
CA LEU A 268 -4.17 -7.60 20.52
C LEU A 268 -4.62 -6.36 21.27
N LYS A 269 -3.82 -5.92 22.23
CA LYS A 269 -3.97 -4.63 22.88
C LYS A 269 -2.97 -3.65 22.28
N ASP A 270 -3.43 -2.42 22.07
CA ASP A 270 -2.56 -1.30 21.74
C ASP A 270 -2.61 -0.33 22.92
N GLU A 271 -1.44 0.07 23.41
CA GLU A 271 -1.32 1.20 24.34
C GLU A 271 -1.17 2.49 23.53
N PRO A 272 -1.56 3.64 24.09
CA PRO A 272 -1.26 4.93 23.47
C PRO A 272 0.22 5.03 23.11
N ASP A 273 0.50 5.54 21.90
CA ASP A 273 1.86 5.74 21.37
C ASP A 273 2.67 4.45 21.17
N LYS A 274 2.06 3.28 21.38
CA LYS A 274 2.74 1.98 21.34
C LYS A 274 1.95 0.98 20.50
N ARG A 275 2.12 1.11 19.19
CA ARG A 275 1.73 0.10 18.21
C ARG A 275 2.97 -0.54 17.58
N TRP A 276 2.89 -1.82 17.23
CA TRP A 276 3.92 -2.46 16.41
C TRP A 276 4.14 -1.67 15.11
N LEU A 277 5.39 -1.37 14.71
CA LEU A 277 5.77 -0.37 13.69
C LEU A 277 6.10 -0.95 12.29
N HIS A 278 5.12 -1.47 11.54
CA HIS A 278 5.33 -2.08 10.24
C HIS A 278 6.18 -1.22 9.27
N PRO A 279 7.26 -1.76 8.68
CA PRO A 279 8.22 -0.95 7.91
C PRO A 279 7.70 -0.45 6.56
N HIS A 280 6.67 -1.08 6.00
CA HIS A 280 6.13 -0.76 4.67
C HIS A 280 4.81 0.02 4.67
N SER A 281 4.34 0.58 5.79
CA SER A 281 3.10 1.37 5.80
C SER A 281 3.25 2.67 6.60
N PRO A 282 2.82 3.82 6.04
CA PRO A 282 2.77 5.07 6.80
C PRO A 282 1.76 4.98 7.94
N LYS A 283 2.01 5.71 9.01
CA LYS A 283 1.10 5.81 10.17
C LYS A 283 0.56 7.22 10.35
N LYS A 284 -0.63 7.30 10.93
CA LYS A 284 -1.32 8.51 11.34
C LYS A 284 -1.75 8.36 12.79
N TRP A 285 -1.85 9.47 13.49
CA TRP A 285 -2.39 9.48 14.84
C TRP A 285 -3.26 10.69 15.10
N SER A 286 -4.13 10.55 16.09
CA SER A 286 -4.94 11.62 16.66
C SER A 286 -4.93 11.55 18.19
N GLY A 287 -5.04 12.69 18.85
CA GLY A 287 -4.96 12.82 20.30
C GLY A 287 -3.66 13.48 20.78
N LEU A 288 -3.64 13.83 22.06
CA LEU A 288 -2.45 14.36 22.74
C LEU A 288 -1.43 13.24 22.96
N GLU A 289 -0.15 13.61 23.07
CA GLU A 289 0.92 12.71 23.49
C GLU A 289 0.58 11.98 24.80
N GLY A 290 0.89 10.68 24.88
CA GLY A 290 0.50 9.78 25.97
C GLY A 290 -0.93 9.22 25.83
N LYS A 291 -1.71 9.70 24.86
CA LYS A 291 -3.11 9.31 24.59
C LYS A 291 -3.40 9.17 23.09
N ARG A 292 -2.37 9.03 22.25
CA ARG A 292 -2.54 8.97 20.79
C ARG A 292 -3.18 7.66 20.37
N GLU A 293 -4.17 7.76 19.50
CA GLU A 293 -4.71 6.62 18.75
C GLU A 293 -3.96 6.50 17.42
N GLU A 294 -3.11 5.48 17.29
CA GLU A 294 -2.31 5.23 16.08
C GLU A 294 -3.04 4.29 15.09
N LYS A 295 -3.04 4.66 13.81
CA LYS A 295 -3.60 3.88 12.69
C LYS A 295 -2.65 3.91 11.50
N TYR A 296 -2.59 2.81 10.76
CA TYR A 296 -1.91 2.80 9.47
C TYR A 296 -2.75 3.49 8.40
N LEU A 297 -2.08 4.09 7.43
CA LEU A 297 -2.71 4.62 6.24
C LEU A 297 -3.49 3.50 5.54
N SER A 298 -4.73 3.80 5.15
CA SER A 298 -5.62 2.92 4.38
C SER A 298 -6.42 3.76 3.41
N PHE A 299 -6.84 3.16 2.29
CA PHE A 299 -7.70 3.84 1.33
C PHE A 299 -9.14 3.78 1.80
N THR A 300 -9.70 4.94 2.15
CA THR A 300 -11.08 5.08 2.62
C THR A 300 -12.00 5.76 1.60
N THR A 301 -11.43 6.37 0.56
CA THR A 301 -12.16 7.12 -0.48
C THR A 301 -11.67 6.75 -1.88
N THR A 302 -12.30 7.30 -2.92
CA THR A 302 -11.85 7.22 -4.32
C THR A 302 -10.65 8.11 -4.62
N ALA A 303 -10.20 8.97 -3.71
CA ALA A 303 -9.14 9.95 -3.95
C ALA A 303 -7.80 9.28 -4.31
N PRO A 304 -7.10 9.67 -5.40
CA PRO A 304 -5.79 9.14 -5.85
C PRO A 304 -4.69 9.16 -4.78
N ALA A 305 -3.63 8.34 -4.90
CA ALA A 305 -2.61 8.25 -3.85
C ALA A 305 -1.82 9.56 -3.68
N TRP A 306 -1.70 10.36 -4.75
CA TRP A 306 -1.09 11.68 -4.67
C TRP A 306 -1.72 12.59 -3.61
N THR A 307 -3.01 12.41 -3.30
CA THR A 307 -3.69 13.20 -2.26
C THR A 307 -3.15 12.95 -0.85
N GLN A 308 -2.44 11.84 -0.66
CA GLN A 308 -1.80 11.44 0.58
C GLN A 308 -0.27 11.50 0.50
N LEU A 309 0.29 12.05 -0.59
CA LEU A 309 1.73 11.99 -0.86
C LEU A 309 2.56 12.63 0.26
N SER A 310 2.11 13.78 0.79
CA SER A 310 2.78 14.41 1.94
C SER A 310 2.82 13.50 3.16
N THR A 311 1.72 12.80 3.46
CA THR A 311 1.66 11.81 4.53
C THR A 311 2.59 10.62 4.28
N ILE A 312 2.69 10.18 3.04
CA ILE A 312 3.51 9.02 2.68
C ILE A 312 5.00 9.35 2.81
N LEU A 313 5.42 10.58 2.50
CA LEU A 313 6.84 10.95 2.36
C LEU A 313 7.44 11.68 3.56
N PHE A 314 6.63 12.45 4.29
CA PHE A 314 7.13 13.39 5.30
C PHE A 314 6.49 13.15 6.65
N LYS A 315 7.27 13.35 7.72
CA LYS A 315 6.75 13.38 9.08
C LYS A 315 6.20 14.77 9.36
N GLU A 316 4.99 14.83 9.89
CA GLU A 316 4.42 16.06 10.45
C GLU A 316 3.70 15.76 11.74
N GLU A 317 3.81 16.69 12.69
CA GLU A 317 3.25 16.54 14.02
C GLU A 317 2.69 17.88 14.47
N MET A 318 1.40 17.87 14.78
CA MET A 318 0.66 18.97 15.39
C MET A 318 0.20 18.52 16.78
N GLU A 319 -0.37 19.44 17.56
CA GLU A 319 -0.74 19.18 18.96
C GLU A 319 -1.65 17.94 19.15
N LYS A 320 -2.60 17.71 18.23
CA LYS A 320 -3.64 16.67 18.35
C LYS A 320 -3.68 15.70 17.18
N GLU A 321 -2.80 15.84 16.21
CA GLU A 321 -2.75 14.96 15.05
C GLU A 321 -1.35 14.94 14.45
N GLY A 322 -1.03 13.87 13.75
CA GLY A 322 0.22 13.79 13.02
C GLY A 322 0.31 12.53 12.19
N HIS A 323 1.41 12.43 11.46
CA HIS A 323 1.68 11.30 10.61
C HIS A 323 3.18 11.10 10.43
N GLU A 324 3.55 9.86 10.12
CA GLU A 324 4.92 9.48 9.87
C GLU A 324 4.98 8.50 8.68
N PRO A 325 5.97 8.66 7.78
CA PRO A 325 6.22 7.74 6.67
C PRO A 325 6.47 6.31 7.14
N SER A 326 6.43 5.37 6.20
CA SER A 326 6.91 4.02 6.46
C SER A 326 8.42 4.03 6.73
N LEU A 327 8.92 3.09 7.54
CA LEU A 327 10.32 3.07 7.94
C LEU A 327 11.28 2.98 6.75
N VAL A 328 10.90 2.26 5.69
CA VAL A 328 11.73 2.16 4.47
C VAL A 328 11.88 3.49 3.75
N ILE A 329 10.83 4.33 3.75
CA ILE A 329 10.88 5.67 3.15
C ILE A 329 11.75 6.62 3.99
N ILE A 330 11.69 6.50 5.33
CA ILE A 330 12.58 7.25 6.23
C ILE A 330 14.04 6.88 5.94
N GLN A 331 14.38 5.59 5.97
CA GLN A 331 15.73 5.12 5.70
C GLN A 331 16.21 5.52 4.29
N TYR A 332 15.35 5.43 3.27
CA TYR A 332 15.72 5.79 1.91
C TYR A 332 16.15 7.26 1.82
N ARG A 333 15.41 8.17 2.48
CA ARG A 333 15.78 9.60 2.55
C ARG A 333 17.09 9.83 3.28
N ASP A 334 17.38 9.05 4.31
CA ASP A 334 18.57 9.21 5.12
C ASP A 334 19.84 8.73 4.37
N ILE A 335 19.74 7.63 3.60
CA ILE A 335 20.87 6.93 2.95
C ILE A 335 21.01 7.32 1.47
N PHE A 336 19.93 7.33 0.70
CA PHE A 336 19.93 7.58 -0.75
C PHE A 336 19.67 9.06 -1.08
N ARG A 337 20.34 9.97 -0.36
CA ARG A 337 20.12 11.41 -0.43
C ARG A 337 20.29 11.97 -1.84
N GLY A 338 19.36 12.84 -2.23
CA GLY A 338 19.43 13.52 -3.52
C GLY A 338 19.25 12.58 -4.72
N LYS A 339 18.66 11.40 -4.54
CA LYS A 339 18.17 10.55 -5.64
C LYS A 339 16.74 10.92 -6.00
N THR A 340 16.35 10.62 -7.25
CA THR A 340 14.93 10.56 -7.63
C THR A 340 14.23 9.46 -6.82
N LEU A 341 12.92 9.57 -6.62
CA LEU A 341 12.15 8.51 -5.99
C LEU A 341 11.14 7.93 -6.99
N GLN A 342 11.16 6.61 -7.18
CA GLN A 342 10.04 5.88 -7.74
C GLN A 342 9.31 5.22 -6.57
N LEU A 343 8.08 5.63 -6.31
CA LEU A 343 7.31 5.19 -5.14
C LEU A 343 6.17 4.30 -5.60
N ILE A 344 6.22 3.03 -5.21
CA ILE A 344 5.09 2.11 -5.35
C ILE A 344 4.15 2.34 -4.17
N VAL A 345 2.88 2.62 -4.47
CA VAL A 345 1.82 2.71 -3.48
C VAL A 345 0.71 1.74 -3.86
N GLY A 346 0.31 0.86 -2.94
CA GLY A 346 -0.82 -0.01 -3.22
C GLY A 346 -1.59 -0.51 -2.01
N GLY A 347 -2.78 -1.03 -2.26
CA GLY A 347 -3.70 -1.51 -1.24
C GLY A 347 -5.15 -1.57 -1.73
N TYR A 348 -6.04 -1.92 -0.82
CA TYR A 348 -7.45 -2.10 -1.12
C TYR A 348 -8.31 -1.00 -0.49
N ARG A 349 -9.43 -0.65 -1.14
CA ARG A 349 -10.53 0.07 -0.52
C ARG A 349 -11.67 -0.90 -0.25
N ILE A 350 -12.15 -0.88 0.98
CA ILE A 350 -13.23 -1.75 1.43
C ILE A 350 -14.38 -0.98 2.04
N ASN A 351 -15.55 -1.59 1.95
CA ASN A 351 -16.74 -1.23 2.69
C ASN A 351 -17.21 -2.47 3.46
N LYS A 352 -16.91 -2.51 4.76
CA LYS A 352 -16.99 -3.72 5.58
C LYS A 352 -16.12 -4.83 4.96
N ALA A 353 -16.70 -5.97 4.60
CA ALA A 353 -15.99 -7.07 3.94
C ALA A 353 -15.98 -6.98 2.40
N LYS A 354 -16.68 -5.99 1.81
CA LYS A 354 -16.75 -5.82 0.35
C LYS A 354 -15.54 -5.04 -0.14
N ILE A 355 -14.81 -5.60 -1.11
CA ILE A 355 -13.79 -4.86 -1.86
C ILE A 355 -14.48 -3.99 -2.91
N GLU A 356 -14.22 -2.69 -2.84
CA GLU A 356 -14.77 -1.70 -3.77
C GLU A 356 -13.74 -1.22 -4.80
N GLN A 357 -12.46 -1.21 -4.44
CA GLN A 357 -11.39 -0.76 -5.32
C GLN A 357 -10.08 -1.47 -4.97
N ARG A 358 -9.30 -1.78 -5.99
CA ARG A 358 -7.88 -2.15 -5.90
C ARG A 358 -7.07 -0.97 -6.40
N ARG A 359 -5.94 -0.69 -5.75
CA ARG A 359 -5.12 0.47 -6.10
C ARG A 359 -3.66 0.09 -6.07
N HIS A 360 -2.99 0.33 -7.18
CA HIS A 360 -1.57 0.14 -7.38
C HIS A 360 -1.10 1.29 -8.27
N GLU A 361 -0.31 2.20 -7.71
CA GLU A 361 0.16 3.42 -8.36
C GLU A 361 1.69 3.47 -8.25
N LEU A 362 2.36 3.89 -9.32
CA LEU A 362 3.78 4.20 -9.33
C LEU A 362 3.94 5.71 -9.49
N LEU A 363 4.51 6.37 -8.47
CA LEU A 363 4.71 7.81 -8.44
C LEU A 363 6.19 8.14 -8.62
N SER A 364 6.52 8.93 -9.65
CA SER A 364 7.88 9.39 -9.89
C SER A 364 8.09 10.79 -9.31
N LEU A 365 9.11 10.97 -8.48
CA LEU A 365 9.53 12.26 -7.95
C LEU A 365 10.92 12.63 -8.45
N ALA A 366 11.05 13.86 -8.92
CA ALA A 366 12.33 14.41 -9.35
C ALA A 366 13.35 14.51 -8.21
N GLN A 367 14.63 14.66 -8.57
CA GLN A 367 15.70 14.92 -7.63
C GLN A 367 15.42 16.18 -6.79
N GLY A 368 15.78 16.13 -5.51
CA GLY A 368 15.53 17.22 -4.56
C GLY A 368 14.14 17.19 -3.92
N TRP A 369 13.33 16.16 -4.17
CA TRP A 369 12.04 15.95 -3.49
C TRP A 369 12.15 15.88 -1.96
N ASP A 370 13.31 15.44 -1.46
CA ASP A 370 13.62 15.15 -0.07
C ASP A 370 14.23 16.34 0.70
N ASP A 371 14.69 17.39 0.00
CA ASP A 371 15.23 18.60 0.60
C ASP A 371 14.13 19.56 1.12
N LYS A 372 14.51 20.64 1.82
CA LYS A 372 13.54 21.59 2.42
C LYS A 372 12.61 22.23 1.37
N ASN A 373 13.15 22.57 0.20
CA ASN A 373 12.39 23.20 -0.88
C ASN A 373 11.50 22.16 -1.57
N GLY A 374 12.01 20.97 -1.85
CA GLY A 374 11.30 19.75 -2.27
C GLY A 374 10.06 19.46 -1.47
N GLN A 375 10.26 19.35 -0.16
CA GLN A 375 9.20 19.07 0.81
C GLN A 375 8.12 20.14 0.78
N THR A 376 8.51 21.42 0.77
CA THR A 376 7.56 22.54 0.74
C THR A 376 6.78 22.56 -0.57
N TYR A 377 7.47 22.32 -1.68
CA TYR A 377 6.92 22.22 -3.03
C TYR A 377 5.86 21.14 -3.17
N LEU A 378 6.19 19.91 -2.78
CA LEU A 378 5.27 18.78 -2.88
C LEU A 378 4.06 18.96 -1.97
N LYS A 379 4.24 19.44 -0.74
CA LYS A 379 3.12 19.74 0.17
C LYS A 379 2.19 20.79 -0.43
N TYR A 380 2.75 21.86 -0.99
CA TYR A 380 1.97 22.91 -1.64
C TYR A 380 1.20 22.38 -2.84
N LEU A 381 1.82 21.57 -3.70
CA LEU A 381 1.15 20.97 -4.86
C LEU A 381 -0.06 20.12 -4.47
N VAL A 382 0.09 19.26 -3.45
CA VAL A 382 -1.01 18.43 -2.92
C VAL A 382 -2.14 19.31 -2.41
N VAL A 383 -1.83 20.31 -1.57
CA VAL A 383 -2.83 21.25 -1.03
C VAL A 383 -3.52 22.04 -2.14
N LEU A 384 -2.77 22.49 -3.14
CA LEU A 384 -3.30 23.23 -4.28
C LEU A 384 -4.31 22.40 -5.08
N GLY A 385 -3.96 21.16 -5.44
CA GLY A 385 -4.86 20.25 -6.13
C GLY A 385 -6.14 19.96 -5.33
N LEU A 386 -6.00 19.73 -4.01
CA LEU A 386 -7.13 19.53 -3.11
C LEU A 386 -8.03 20.76 -3.00
N ASN A 387 -7.47 21.98 -3.04
CA ASN A 387 -8.25 23.22 -3.01
C ASN A 387 -9.10 23.40 -4.27
N TYR A 388 -8.52 23.19 -5.47
CA TYR A 388 -9.26 23.24 -6.74
C TYR A 388 -10.43 22.24 -6.76
N ARG A 389 -10.15 21.00 -6.34
CA ARG A 389 -11.17 19.96 -6.16
C ARG A 389 -12.26 20.39 -5.18
N THR A 390 -11.89 21.05 -4.09
CA THR A 390 -12.81 21.49 -3.03
C THR A 390 -13.78 22.53 -3.53
N GLU A 391 -13.28 23.54 -4.23
CA GLU A 391 -14.15 24.57 -4.80
C GLU A 391 -15.11 23.97 -5.83
N LEU A 392 -14.62 23.14 -6.75
CA LEU A 392 -15.48 22.46 -7.73
C LEU A 392 -16.61 21.67 -7.04
N ARG A 393 -16.26 20.82 -6.07
CA ARG A 393 -17.25 20.00 -5.34
C ARG A 393 -18.26 20.88 -4.61
N ASN A 394 -17.80 21.91 -3.91
CA ASN A 394 -18.68 22.78 -3.13
C ASN A 394 -19.68 23.53 -4.00
N LYS A 395 -19.26 24.01 -5.18
CA LYS A 395 -20.16 24.68 -6.14
C LYS A 395 -21.16 23.71 -6.75
N LEU A 396 -20.74 22.50 -7.12
CA LEU A 396 -21.65 21.47 -7.60
C LEU A 396 -22.65 21.00 -6.52
N TYR A 397 -22.20 20.90 -5.26
CA TYR A 397 -23.08 20.57 -4.14
C TYR A 397 -24.14 21.65 -3.90
N GLY A 398 -23.71 22.92 -3.87
CA GLY A 398 -24.63 24.04 -3.74
C GLY A 398 -25.62 24.15 -4.90
N LEU A 399 -25.17 23.84 -6.11
CA LEU A 399 -26.03 23.79 -7.30
C LEU A 399 -27.05 22.64 -7.22
N ALA A 400 -26.61 21.43 -6.88
CA ALA A 400 -27.47 20.26 -6.74
C ALA A 400 -28.60 20.49 -5.74
N LYS A 401 -28.31 21.16 -4.62
CA LYS A 401 -29.31 21.56 -3.61
C LYS A 401 -30.35 22.54 -4.17
N LYS A 402 -29.94 23.48 -5.01
CA LYS A 402 -30.85 24.45 -5.65
C LYS A 402 -31.74 23.81 -6.73
N MET A 403 -31.21 22.82 -7.45
CA MET A 403 -31.92 22.19 -8.57
C MET A 403 -32.87 21.05 -8.16
N GLY A 404 -32.62 20.35 -7.06
CA GLY A 404 -33.35 19.12 -6.75
C GLY A 404 -34.45 19.20 -5.69
N GLY A 405 -34.86 20.39 -5.24
CA GLY A 405 -35.90 20.52 -4.21
C GLY A 405 -35.61 19.67 -2.96
N GLU A 406 -36.60 18.92 -2.45
CA GLU A 406 -36.47 18.06 -1.26
C GLU A 406 -35.55 16.83 -1.44
N HIS A 407 -35.24 16.41 -2.67
CA HIS A 407 -34.46 15.18 -2.92
C HIS A 407 -33.09 15.42 -3.58
N GLY A 408 -32.80 16.62 -4.09
CA GLY A 408 -31.50 16.96 -4.67
C GLY A 408 -31.21 16.28 -6.03
N LEU A 409 -30.34 16.88 -6.86
CA LEU A 409 -29.64 16.10 -7.90
C LEU A 409 -28.55 15.27 -7.20
N ILE A 410 -28.95 14.12 -6.66
CA ILE A 410 -28.10 13.26 -5.83
C ILE A 410 -26.86 12.85 -6.64
N GLY A 411 -25.68 13.02 -6.05
CA GLY A 411 -24.41 12.55 -6.61
C GLY A 411 -23.70 13.50 -7.57
N LEU A 412 -24.26 14.66 -7.95
CA LEU A 412 -23.61 15.61 -8.88
C LEU A 412 -22.23 16.06 -8.35
N SER A 413 -22.15 16.41 -7.06
CA SER A 413 -20.90 16.84 -6.44
C SER A 413 -19.87 15.71 -6.35
N ASP A 414 -20.33 14.48 -6.09
CA ASP A 414 -19.44 13.33 -5.96
C ASP A 414 -18.92 12.89 -7.33
N LYS A 415 -19.75 12.98 -8.38
CA LYS A 415 -19.32 12.78 -9.76
C LYS A 415 -18.32 13.82 -10.22
N GLY A 416 -18.52 15.10 -9.86
CA GLY A 416 -17.54 16.15 -10.15
C GLY A 416 -16.20 15.93 -9.45
N GLN A 417 -16.22 15.45 -8.21
CA GLN A 417 -15.00 15.06 -7.51
C GLN A 417 -14.29 13.87 -8.18
N GLU A 418 -15.04 12.85 -8.58
CA GLU A 418 -14.49 11.67 -9.26
C GLU A 418 -13.84 12.06 -10.59
N LEU A 419 -14.54 12.84 -11.42
CA LEU A 419 -14.01 13.35 -12.70
C LEU A 419 -12.77 14.23 -12.49
N PHE A 420 -12.76 15.06 -11.45
CA PHE A 420 -11.58 15.88 -11.14
C PHE A 420 -10.37 14.99 -10.87
N TYR A 421 -10.51 13.97 -10.03
CA TYR A 421 -9.41 13.07 -9.73
C TYR A 421 -8.92 12.32 -10.97
N GLN A 422 -9.83 11.73 -11.75
CA GLN A 422 -9.48 10.99 -12.98
C GLN A 422 -8.77 11.88 -14.00
N GLN A 423 -9.21 13.12 -14.19
CA GLN A 423 -8.68 14.01 -15.22
C GLN A 423 -7.46 14.84 -14.76
N SER A 424 -7.23 14.98 -13.45
CA SER A 424 -6.07 15.71 -12.90
C SER A 424 -4.85 14.82 -12.65
N GLU A 425 -5.02 13.50 -12.63
CA GLU A 425 -3.98 12.56 -12.21
C GLU A 425 -2.69 12.68 -13.02
N SER A 426 -2.78 12.63 -14.35
CA SER A 426 -1.61 12.77 -15.24
C SER A 426 -0.93 14.13 -15.10
N LEU A 427 -1.71 15.20 -14.97
CA LEU A 427 -1.21 16.56 -14.78
C LEU A 427 -0.39 16.66 -13.48
N ILE A 428 -0.89 16.05 -12.39
CA ILE A 428 -0.23 16.05 -11.08
C ILE A 428 1.03 15.18 -11.10
N HIS A 429 0.97 13.98 -11.68
CA HIS A 429 2.11 13.08 -11.75
C HIS A 429 3.25 13.69 -12.58
N ASN A 430 2.94 14.33 -13.71
CA ASN A 430 3.92 15.05 -14.51
C ASN A 430 4.60 16.17 -13.72
N GLN A 431 3.84 16.87 -12.87
CA GLN A 431 4.39 17.93 -12.04
C GLN A 431 5.36 17.41 -10.97
N PHE A 432 5.10 16.22 -10.40
CA PHE A 432 6.03 15.57 -9.46
C PHE A 432 7.29 15.05 -10.14
N ALA A 433 7.15 14.48 -11.34
CA ALA A 433 8.26 13.87 -12.06
C ALA A 433 9.24 14.89 -12.66
N GLN A 434 8.81 16.14 -12.86
CA GLN A 434 9.56 17.17 -13.59
C GLN A 434 9.74 18.46 -12.77
N ILE A 435 10.33 18.35 -11.58
CA ILE A 435 10.73 19.54 -10.81
C ILE A 435 11.98 20.14 -11.44
N ASP A 436 11.79 21.26 -12.14
CA ASP A 436 12.88 22.15 -12.53
C ASP A 436 12.84 23.37 -11.60
N TRP A 437 13.78 23.40 -10.65
CA TRP A 437 13.87 24.46 -9.65
C TRP A 437 14.11 25.84 -10.25
N GLN A 438 14.71 25.94 -11.46
CA GLN A 438 14.95 27.22 -12.12
C GLN A 438 13.66 27.80 -12.74
N GLN A 439 12.73 26.94 -13.13
CA GLN A 439 11.47 27.31 -13.79
C GLN A 439 10.23 26.99 -12.95
N ALA A 440 10.41 26.70 -11.66
CA ALA A 440 9.36 26.21 -10.78
C ALA A 440 8.15 27.15 -10.74
N ASP A 441 8.38 28.47 -10.71
CA ASP A 441 7.33 29.49 -10.69
C ASP A 441 6.51 29.52 -11.99
N GLN A 442 7.19 29.52 -13.14
CA GLN A 442 6.51 29.51 -14.45
C GLN A 442 5.69 28.23 -14.64
N LYS A 443 6.29 27.07 -14.32
CA LYS A 443 5.57 25.78 -14.36
C LYS A 443 4.38 25.77 -13.40
N MET A 444 4.52 26.35 -12.20
CA MET A 444 3.42 26.45 -11.24
C MET A 444 2.27 27.34 -11.76
N ILE A 445 2.58 28.44 -12.43
CA ILE A 445 1.56 29.31 -13.06
C ILE A 445 0.78 28.53 -14.12
N LEU A 446 1.48 27.79 -14.99
CA LEU A 446 0.85 26.96 -16.01
C LEU A 446 0.00 25.84 -15.40
N PHE A 447 0.52 25.17 -14.37
CA PHE A 447 -0.18 24.12 -13.63
C PHE A 447 -1.48 24.64 -13.00
N LYS A 448 -1.45 25.82 -12.34
CA LYS A 448 -2.64 26.49 -11.80
C LYS A 448 -3.69 26.75 -12.89
N LYS A 449 -3.27 27.31 -14.04
CA LYS A 449 -4.16 27.57 -15.17
C LYS A 449 -4.81 26.28 -15.69
N SER A 450 -4.04 25.19 -15.79
CA SER A 450 -4.56 23.88 -16.22
C SER A 450 -5.59 23.32 -15.24
N LEU A 451 -5.34 23.38 -13.92
CA LEU A 451 -6.32 22.96 -12.91
C LEU A 451 -7.59 23.83 -12.92
N ASN A 452 -7.43 25.14 -13.11
CA ASN A 452 -8.56 26.07 -13.23
C ASN A 452 -9.45 25.71 -14.43
N GLN A 453 -8.84 25.54 -15.60
CA GLN A 453 -9.56 25.17 -16.81
C GLN A 453 -10.22 23.80 -16.67
N LEU A 454 -9.55 22.84 -16.03
CA LEU A 454 -10.09 21.53 -15.73
C LEU A 454 -11.37 21.62 -14.89
N CYS A 455 -11.35 22.39 -13.80
CA CYS A 455 -12.54 22.60 -12.96
C CYS A 455 -13.71 23.19 -13.74
N LYS A 456 -13.46 24.16 -14.63
CA LYS A 456 -14.49 24.76 -15.49
C LYS A 456 -15.06 23.74 -16.47
N ASN A 457 -14.20 22.99 -17.15
CA ASN A 457 -14.62 21.97 -18.12
C ASN A 457 -15.50 20.89 -17.45
N ILE A 458 -15.10 20.39 -16.28
CA ILE A 458 -15.89 19.39 -15.54
C ILE A 458 -17.23 19.98 -15.10
N PHE A 459 -17.23 21.21 -14.58
CA PHE A 459 -18.46 21.88 -14.20
C PHE A 459 -19.41 21.98 -15.39
N ASP A 460 -18.94 22.52 -16.52
CA ASP A 460 -19.74 22.71 -17.74
C ASP A 460 -20.24 21.37 -18.30
N GLN A 461 -19.38 20.34 -18.34
CA GLN A 461 -19.76 18.98 -18.74
C GLN A 461 -20.93 18.44 -17.90
N LEU A 462 -20.90 18.64 -16.59
CA LEU A 462 -21.91 18.10 -15.67
C LEU A 462 -23.21 18.90 -15.67
N VAL A 463 -23.17 20.20 -15.97
CA VAL A 463 -24.38 21.03 -16.01
C VAL A 463 -25.06 21.05 -17.38
N LEU A 464 -24.33 20.75 -18.46
CA LEU A 464 -24.82 20.77 -19.84
C LEU A 464 -26.18 20.06 -20.02
N PRO A 465 -26.43 18.86 -19.44
CA PRO A 465 -27.72 18.18 -19.58
C PRO A 465 -28.90 18.96 -19.01
N TYR A 466 -28.68 19.98 -18.18
CA TYR A 466 -29.71 20.74 -17.47
C TYR A 466 -29.88 22.17 -17.97
N GLU A 467 -29.02 22.64 -18.88
CA GLU A 467 -29.06 24.02 -19.38
C GLU A 467 -30.30 24.31 -20.25
N HIS A 468 -30.95 23.28 -20.77
CA HIS A 468 -32.17 23.43 -21.56
C HIS A 468 -33.40 23.80 -20.73
N ASP A 469 -33.37 23.61 -19.40
CA ASP A 469 -34.50 23.88 -18.52
C ASP A 469 -34.40 25.30 -17.91
N PRO A 470 -35.30 26.23 -18.26
CA PRO A 470 -35.26 27.61 -17.77
C PRO A 470 -35.26 27.73 -16.25
N LYS A 471 -35.85 26.76 -15.53
CA LYS A 471 -35.91 26.78 -14.06
C LYS A 471 -34.54 26.65 -13.41
N PHE A 472 -33.56 26.08 -14.12
CA PHE A 472 -32.21 25.84 -13.62
C PHE A 472 -31.18 26.88 -14.07
N LEU A 473 -31.47 27.62 -15.15
CA LEU A 473 -30.53 28.58 -15.75
C LEU A 473 -29.95 29.57 -14.74
N SER A 474 -30.79 30.23 -13.93
CA SER A 474 -30.32 31.19 -12.93
C SER A 474 -29.40 30.55 -11.89
N ALA A 475 -29.72 29.33 -11.43
CA ALA A 475 -28.89 28.61 -10.48
C ALA A 475 -27.53 28.21 -11.08
N ILE A 476 -27.53 27.73 -12.33
CA ILE A 476 -26.33 27.33 -13.07
C ILE A 476 -25.42 28.55 -13.31
N VAL A 477 -25.95 29.65 -13.84
CA VAL A 477 -25.18 30.89 -14.11
C VAL A 477 -24.54 31.42 -12.83
N ASN A 478 -25.32 31.51 -11.74
CA ASN A 478 -24.80 31.97 -10.46
C ASN A 478 -23.72 31.03 -9.89
N SER A 479 -23.89 29.71 -10.03
CA SER A 479 -22.92 28.73 -9.57
C SER A 479 -21.62 28.78 -10.41
N ARG A 480 -21.73 28.93 -11.74
CA ARG A 480 -20.61 29.13 -12.67
C ARG A 480 -19.82 30.39 -12.33
N ALA A 481 -20.50 31.52 -12.12
CA ALA A 481 -19.87 32.76 -11.70
C ALA A 481 -19.15 32.61 -10.34
N GLY A 482 -19.81 31.93 -9.39
CA GLY A 482 -19.26 31.62 -8.08
C GLY A 482 -18.04 30.70 -8.13
N LEU A 483 -18.01 29.71 -9.03
CA LEU A 483 -16.85 28.88 -9.29
C LEU A 483 -15.70 29.73 -9.85
N ASN A 484 -15.95 30.51 -10.90
CA ASN A 484 -14.94 31.38 -11.51
C ASN A 484 -14.32 32.38 -10.52
N ALA A 485 -15.11 32.93 -9.59
CA ALA A 485 -14.60 33.79 -8.53
C ALA A 485 -13.72 33.01 -7.53
N ALA A 486 -14.15 31.82 -7.11
CA ALA A 486 -13.40 30.99 -6.18
C ALA A 486 -12.06 30.50 -6.78
N LEU A 487 -12.06 30.09 -8.05
CA LEU A 487 -10.86 29.63 -8.75
C LEU A 487 -9.84 30.78 -8.94
N ARG A 488 -10.29 31.99 -9.28
CA ARG A 488 -9.42 33.19 -9.36
C ARG A 488 -8.74 33.49 -8.04
N LYS A 489 -9.46 33.38 -6.92
CA LYS A 489 -8.90 33.57 -5.58
C LYS A 489 -7.78 32.57 -5.26
N ILE A 490 -7.84 31.34 -5.78
CA ILE A 490 -6.77 30.35 -5.62
C ILE A 490 -5.54 30.75 -6.45
N GLU A 491 -5.73 31.28 -7.66
CA GLU A 491 -4.64 31.77 -8.51
C GLU A 491 -3.93 32.98 -7.91
N GLU A 492 -4.72 33.96 -7.43
CA GLU A 492 -4.26 35.21 -6.81
C GLU A 492 -3.53 35.01 -5.48
N ASN A 493 -3.82 33.91 -4.77
CA ASN A 493 -2.97 33.42 -3.68
C ASN A 493 -1.65 32.85 -4.26
N ILE A 494 -0.84 33.74 -4.81
CA ILE A 494 0.57 33.54 -5.12
C ILE A 494 1.30 33.42 -3.79
N MET A 495 2.07 32.34 -3.61
CA MET A 495 3.27 32.14 -2.76
C MET A 495 3.55 33.01 -1.51
N ASN A 496 2.61 33.74 -0.91
CA ASN A 496 2.85 34.55 0.30
C ASN A 496 3.13 33.70 1.55
N LYS A 497 3.08 32.36 1.42
CA LYS A 497 3.41 31.40 2.48
C LYS A 497 4.73 30.65 2.26
N TYR A 498 5.48 30.92 1.19
CA TYR A 498 6.83 30.35 1.03
C TYR A 498 7.91 31.11 1.80
N ASP A 499 7.66 32.39 2.14
CA ASP A 499 8.63 33.23 2.85
C ASP A 499 8.42 33.30 4.38
N GLU A 500 7.25 32.91 4.89
CA GLU A 500 6.96 32.98 6.33
C GLU A 500 7.30 31.67 7.05
N LYS A 501 8.59 31.33 7.08
CA LYS A 501 9.32 30.59 8.14
C LYS A 501 10.77 30.39 7.68
N LYS A 502 11.50 31.52 7.61
CA LYS A 502 12.95 31.50 7.74
C LYS A 502 13.34 31.05 9.13
#